data_AF-E9RTP5-F1
#
_entry.id   AF-E9RTP5-F1
#
_cell.length_a   1.000
_cell.length_b   1.000
_cell.length_c   1.000
_cell.angle_alpha   90.00
_cell.angle_beta   90.00
_cell.angle_gamma   90.00
#
_symmetry.space_group_name_H-M   'P 1'
#
loop_
_entity.id
_entity.type
_entity.pdbx_description
1 polymer ?
#
loop_
_entity_poly.entity_id
_entity_poly.type
_entity_poly.pdbx_seq_one_letter_code
_entity_poly.pdbx_strand_id
1 'polypeptide(L)'
;MLILLGKTASGKDTVLNKLVREHGYKKIVTYTTRPKRKKEIQDVTYHFISECGFKEKIQSGFFMEYKEYHSVQGTWYYGSAKEDYEMSDEKTVIILTPDGYRDFFKRMF
;
A
#
# COMPACT_ATOMS: atom_id res chain seq x y z
N MET A 1 -1.94 1.42 14.67
CA MET A 1 -1.31 1.05 13.40
C MET A 1 0.17 1.40 13.39
N LEU A 2 1.01 0.54 12.83
CA LEU A 2 2.44 0.74 12.58
C LEU A 2 2.69 1.04 11.09
N ILE A 3 3.50 2.05 10.79
CA ILE A 3 3.86 2.41 9.41
C ILE A 3 5.35 2.13 9.20
N LEU A 4 5.67 1.30 8.21
CA LEU A 4 7.05 1.00 7.81
C LEU A 4 7.44 1.85 6.60
N LEU A 5 8.39 2.77 6.81
CA LEU A 5 8.93 3.67 5.78
C LEU A 5 10.38 3.31 5.46
N GLY A 6 10.81 3.53 4.21
CA GLY A 6 12.19 3.32 3.80
C GLY A 6 12.39 3.18 2.30
N LYS A 7 13.62 3.34 1.82
CA LYS A 7 13.98 3.19 0.40
C LYS A 7 13.76 1.77 -0.13
N THR A 8 13.59 1.61 -1.44
CA THR A 8 13.56 0.28 -2.08
C THR A 8 14.79 -0.53 -1.66
N ALA A 9 14.61 -1.84 -1.46
CA ALA A 9 15.63 -2.78 -0.98
C ALA A 9 16.18 -2.56 0.46
N SER A 10 15.54 -1.70 1.28
CA SER A 10 15.95 -1.49 2.67
C SER A 10 15.53 -2.59 3.66
N GLY A 11 14.99 -3.72 3.20
CA GLY A 11 14.56 -4.83 4.07
C GLY A 11 13.17 -4.70 4.72
N LYS A 12 12.34 -3.73 4.31
CA LYS A 12 10.98 -3.54 4.87
C LYS A 12 10.11 -4.80 4.81
N ASP A 13 10.17 -5.53 3.70
CA ASP A 13 9.39 -6.76 3.53
C ASP A 13 9.83 -7.84 4.53
N THR A 14 11.13 -7.91 4.86
CA THR A 14 11.65 -8.81 5.88
C THR A 14 11.07 -8.49 7.26
N VAL A 15 11.08 -7.21 7.65
CA VAL A 15 10.54 -6.76 8.93
C VAL A 15 9.03 -7.00 8.99
N LEU A 16 8.30 -6.64 7.93
CA LEU A 16 6.86 -6.86 7.81
C LEU A 16 6.51 -8.34 8.01
N ASN A 17 7.20 -9.24 7.30
CA ASN A 17 6.95 -10.67 7.39
C ASN A 17 7.21 -11.21 8.79
N LYS A 18 8.25 -10.70 9.48
CA LYS A 18 8.53 -11.07 10.88
C LYS A 18 7.41 -10.62 11.81
N LEU A 19 6.95 -9.37 11.69
CA LEU A 19 5.85 -8.83 12.49
C LEU A 19 4.56 -9.65 12.32
N VAL A 20 4.22 -10.01 11.09
CA VAL A 20 3.01 -10.81 10.81
C VAL A 20 3.14 -12.22 11.38
N ARG A 21 4.27 -12.89 11.18
CA ARG A 21 4.45 -14.30 11.56
C ARG A 21 4.69 -14.52 13.05
N GLU A 22 5.49 -13.66 13.68
CA GLU A 22 5.99 -13.88 15.04
C GLU A 22 5.29 -13.01 16.09
N HIS A 23 4.69 -11.89 15.67
CA HIS A 23 4.15 -10.88 16.60
C HIS A 23 2.66 -10.59 16.43
N GLY A 24 1.97 -11.36 15.57
CA GLY A 24 0.53 -11.32 15.37
C GLY A 24 0.04 -10.07 14.64
N TYR A 25 0.90 -9.38 13.88
CA TYR A 25 0.48 -8.21 13.13
C TYR A 25 -0.34 -8.59 11.88
N LYS A 26 -1.27 -7.73 11.51
CA LYS A 26 -2.05 -7.81 10.27
C LYS A 26 -1.51 -6.80 9.26
N LYS A 27 -1.11 -7.27 8.09
CA LYS A 27 -0.64 -6.40 7.00
C LYS A 27 -1.84 -5.81 6.26
N ILE A 28 -1.83 -4.48 6.03
CA ILE A 28 -2.70 -3.85 5.03
C ILE A 28 -2.18 -4.17 3.62
N VAL A 29 -3.03 -4.74 2.78
CA VAL A 29 -2.72 -5.04 1.38
C VAL A 29 -3.13 -3.85 0.52
N THR A 30 -2.16 -3.17 -0.07
CA THR A 30 -2.41 -1.98 -0.89
C THR A 30 -2.65 -2.33 -2.36
N TYR A 31 -3.16 -1.38 -3.14
CA TYR A 31 -3.51 -1.53 -4.55
C TYR A 31 -2.39 -1.04 -5.46
N THR A 32 -2.22 -1.66 -6.62
CA THR A 32 -1.34 -1.14 -7.67
C THR A 32 -1.78 -1.52 -9.08
N THR A 33 -1.45 -0.69 -10.05
CA THR A 33 -1.58 -1.01 -11.49
C THR A 33 -0.30 -1.57 -12.11
N ARG A 34 0.80 -1.60 -11.33
CA ARG A 34 2.05 -2.18 -11.81
C ARG A 34 1.85 -3.67 -12.12
N PRO A 35 2.42 -4.20 -13.22
CA PRO A 35 2.44 -5.64 -13.45
C PRO A 35 3.04 -6.43 -12.28
N LYS A 36 2.37 -7.52 -11.91
CA LYS A 36 2.81 -8.44 -10.86
C LYS A 36 4.17 -9.08 -11.20
N ARG A 37 5.14 -9.05 -10.28
CA ARG A 37 6.44 -9.74 -10.44
C ARG A 37 6.31 -11.23 -10.11
N LYS A 38 7.27 -12.03 -10.59
CA LYS A 38 7.27 -13.50 -10.48
C LYS A 38 7.02 -14.06 -9.06
N LYS A 39 7.45 -13.36 -8.00
CA LYS A 39 7.30 -13.80 -6.60
C LYS A 39 6.14 -13.13 -5.85
N GLU A 40 5.39 -12.26 -6.52
CA GLU A 40 4.28 -11.54 -5.90
C GLU A 40 2.95 -12.29 -6.13
N ILE A 41 2.05 -12.19 -5.14
CA ILE A 41 0.79 -12.93 -5.10
C ILE A 41 -0.36 -11.91 -5.05
N GLN A 42 -1.37 -12.13 -5.90
CA GLN A 42 -2.59 -11.32 -5.96
C GLN A 42 -3.30 -11.34 -4.59
N ASP A 43 -3.77 -10.18 -4.15
CA ASP A 43 -4.50 -9.98 -2.89
C ASP A 43 -3.72 -10.33 -1.61
N VAL A 44 -2.40 -10.58 -1.74
CA VAL A 44 -1.49 -10.87 -0.62
C VAL A 44 -0.33 -9.87 -0.61
N THR A 45 0.36 -9.73 -1.75
CA THR A 45 1.41 -8.73 -1.89
C THR A 45 0.80 -7.35 -2.13
N TYR A 46 -0.05 -7.26 -3.14
CA TYR A 46 -0.88 -6.12 -3.51
C TYR A 46 -2.19 -6.64 -4.13
N HIS A 47 -3.22 -5.80 -4.13
CA HIS A 47 -4.32 -5.92 -5.07
C HIS A 47 -3.86 -5.37 -6.42
N PHE A 48 -3.47 -6.26 -7.34
CA PHE A 48 -3.12 -5.84 -8.70
C PHE A 48 -4.40 -5.63 -9.49
N ILE A 49 -4.60 -4.41 -9.98
CA ILE A 49 -5.81 -4.00 -10.71
C ILE A 49 -5.43 -3.26 -12.00
N SER A 50 -6.37 -3.15 -12.94
CA SER A 50 -6.16 -2.36 -14.16
C SER A 50 -6.11 -0.86 -13.85
N GLU A 51 -5.51 -0.08 -14.76
CA GLU A 51 -5.53 1.38 -14.67
C GLU A 51 -6.96 1.95 -14.66
N CYS A 52 -7.85 1.42 -15.51
CA CYS A 52 -9.25 1.81 -15.53
C CYS A 52 -9.91 1.57 -14.17
N GLY A 53 -9.75 0.37 -13.60
CA GLY A 53 -10.31 0.05 -12.28
C GLY A 53 -9.70 0.88 -11.15
N PHE A 54 -8.43 1.28 -11.26
CA PHE A 54 -7.82 2.18 -10.29
C PHE A 54 -8.43 3.58 -10.37
N LYS A 55 -8.61 4.12 -11.58
CA LYS A 55 -9.22 5.44 -11.81
C LYS A 55 -10.68 5.50 -11.37
N GLU A 56 -11.46 4.45 -11.60
CA GLU A 56 -12.82 4.33 -11.06
C GLU A 56 -12.85 4.41 -9.53
N LYS A 57 -11.91 3.75 -8.85
CA LYS A 57 -11.76 3.82 -7.40
C LYS A 57 -11.34 5.20 -6.89
N ILE A 58 -10.53 5.94 -7.65
CA ILE A 58 -10.24 7.34 -7.34
C ILE A 58 -11.54 8.16 -7.40
N GLN A 59 -12.32 8.02 -8.47
CA GLN A 59 -13.57 8.76 -8.66
C GLN A 59 -14.62 8.47 -7.58
N SER A 60 -14.68 7.22 -7.10
CA SER A 60 -15.58 6.86 -5.99
C SER A 60 -15.08 7.28 -4.61
N GLY A 61 -13.88 7.87 -4.51
CA GLY A 61 -13.29 8.27 -3.23
C GLY A 61 -12.87 7.08 -2.36
N PHE A 62 -12.59 5.92 -2.96
CA PHE A 62 -12.22 4.68 -2.27
C PHE A 62 -10.87 4.76 -1.55
N PHE A 63 -9.90 5.48 -2.12
CA PHE A 63 -8.54 5.56 -1.57
C PHE A 63 -8.40 6.63 -0.50
N MET A 64 -7.70 6.30 0.60
CA MET A 64 -7.25 7.27 1.60
C MET A 64 -6.15 8.13 1.02
N GLU A 65 -5.17 7.48 0.38
CA GLU A 65 -4.12 8.10 -0.39
C GLU A 65 -3.82 7.26 -1.63
N TYR A 66 -3.32 7.92 -2.67
CA TYR A 66 -2.79 7.27 -3.85
C TYR A 66 -1.68 8.12 -4.47
N LYS A 67 -0.79 7.47 -5.22
CA LYS A 67 0.36 8.08 -5.89
C LYS A 67 0.54 7.52 -7.29
N GLU A 68 1.03 8.38 -8.16
CA GLU A 68 1.52 8.03 -9.49
C GLU A 68 3.04 7.84 -9.44
N TYR A 69 3.51 6.84 -10.18
CA TYR A 69 4.91 6.54 -10.36
C TYR A 69 5.20 6.40 -11.85
N HIS A 70 5.92 7.38 -12.41
CA HIS A 70 6.32 7.34 -13.81
C HIS A 70 7.54 6.43 -13.97
N SER A 71 7.33 5.28 -14.62
CA SER A 71 8.38 4.34 -14.98
C SER A 71 8.70 4.42 -16.47
N VAL A 72 9.81 3.80 -16.89
CA VAL A 72 10.13 3.62 -18.32
C VAL A 72 9.10 2.77 -19.08
N GLN A 73 8.22 2.07 -18.36
CA GLN A 73 7.15 1.22 -18.91
C GLN A 73 5.77 1.91 -18.84
N GLY A 74 5.71 3.19 -18.48
CA GLY A 74 4.47 3.96 -18.28
C GLY A 74 4.20 4.31 -16.82
N THR A 75 3.05 4.91 -16.57
CA THR A 75 2.61 5.34 -15.23
C THR A 75 2.01 4.17 -14.46
N TRP A 76 2.53 3.92 -13.26
CA TRP A 76 1.95 2.99 -12.31
C TRP A 76 1.29 3.76 -11.17
N TYR A 77 0.13 3.27 -10.74
CA TYR A 77 -0.58 3.84 -9.61
C TYR A 77 -0.41 2.91 -8.41
N TYR A 78 -0.34 3.51 -7.23
CA TYR A 78 -0.33 2.83 -5.94
C TYR A 78 -1.32 3.54 -5.03
N GLY A 79 -2.03 2.80 -4.18
CA GLY A 79 -2.95 3.42 -3.23
C GLY A 79 -3.42 2.47 -2.15
N SER A 80 -4.00 3.03 -1.10
CA SER A 80 -4.45 2.33 0.09
C SER A 80 -5.92 2.69 0.37
N ALA A 81 -6.76 1.71 0.70
CA ALA A 81 -8.19 1.95 0.84
C ALA A 81 -8.50 2.69 2.15
N LYS A 82 -9.49 3.58 2.16
CA LYS A 82 -9.93 4.27 3.39
C LYS A 82 -10.32 3.30 4.50
N GLU A 83 -11.07 2.28 4.13
CA GLU A 83 -11.59 1.26 5.04
C GLU A 83 -10.44 0.53 5.78
N ASP A 84 -9.30 0.28 5.11
CA ASP A 84 -8.14 -0.37 5.75
C ASP A 84 -7.59 0.46 6.93
N TYR A 85 -7.68 1.79 6.85
CA TYR A 85 -7.27 2.67 7.95
C TYR A 85 -8.32 2.73 9.05
N GLU A 86 -9.60 2.79 8.69
CA GLU A 86 -10.72 2.83 9.63
C GLU A 86 -10.82 1.55 10.46
N MET A 87 -10.52 0.40 9.85
CA MET A 87 -10.47 -0.90 10.53
C MET A 87 -9.13 -1.19 11.22
N SER A 88 -8.14 -0.28 11.11
CA SER A 88 -6.81 -0.52 11.65
C SER A 88 -6.77 -0.43 13.17
N ASP A 89 -5.96 -1.30 13.77
CA ASP A 89 -5.72 -1.37 15.21
C ASP A 89 -4.22 -1.22 15.55
N GLU A 90 -3.86 -1.45 16.81
CA GLU A 90 -2.48 -1.44 17.29
C GLU A 90 -1.59 -2.54 16.69
N LYS A 91 -2.19 -3.62 16.18
CA LYS A 91 -1.51 -4.75 15.51
C LYS A 91 -1.58 -4.67 14.00
N THR A 92 -2.03 -3.56 13.44
CA THR A 92 -2.07 -3.36 11.99
C THR A 92 -0.77 -2.73 11.50
N VAL A 93 -0.22 -3.21 10.38
CA VAL A 93 1.03 -2.71 9.79
C VAL A 93 0.88 -2.45 8.29
N ILE A 94 1.41 -1.31 7.83
CA ILE A 94 1.41 -0.92 6.41
C ILE A 94 2.80 -0.44 5.98
N ILE A 95 3.17 -0.72 4.73
CA ILE A 95 4.36 -0.12 4.10
C ILE A 95 3.89 1.07 3.26
N LEU A 96 4.45 2.25 3.52
CA LEU A 96 4.19 3.46 2.75
C LEU A 96 5.49 4.05 2.20
N THR A 97 5.36 4.89 1.17
CA THR A 97 6.43 5.80 0.77
C THR A 97 6.44 7.04 1.67
N PRO A 98 7.55 7.79 1.78
CA PRO A 98 7.56 9.04 2.54
C PRO A 98 6.47 10.03 2.10
N ASP A 99 6.16 10.09 0.81
CA ASP A 99 5.10 10.95 0.28
C ASP A 99 3.71 10.42 0.61
N GLY A 100 3.48 9.10 0.58
CA GLY A 100 2.23 8.50 1.03
C GLY A 100 1.98 8.75 2.52
N TYR A 101 3.03 8.71 3.35
CA TYR A 101 2.93 9.07 4.76
C TYR A 101 2.52 10.54 4.97
N ARG A 102 3.10 11.48 4.21
CA ARG A 102 2.75 12.91 4.30
C ARG A 102 1.30 13.17 3.91
N ASP A 103 0.82 12.50 2.87
CA ASP A 103 -0.58 12.62 2.42
C ASP A 103 -1.55 12.06 3.44
N PHE A 104 -1.24 10.88 3.99
CA PHE A 104 -1.99 10.29 5.10
C PHE A 104 -2.07 11.28 6.29
N PHE A 105 -0.93 11.85 6.70
CA PHE A 105 -0.88 12.74 7.85
C PHE A 105 -1.72 14.02 7.65
N LYS A 106 -1.72 14.61 6.44
CA LYS A 106 -2.52 15.80 6.12
C LYS A 106 -4.03 15.56 6.03
N ARG A 107 -4.46 14.33 5.81
CA ARG A 107 -5.89 13.98 5.68
C ARG A 107 -6.51 13.59 7.01
N MET A 108 -5.69 13.26 8.01
CA MET A 108 -6.14 12.82 9.32
C MET A 108 -6.21 13.96 10.36
N PHE A 109 -5.54 15.09 10.10
CA PHE A 109 -5.47 16.29 10.95
C PHE A 109 -5.61 17.54 10.11
#